data_AF-L1LBP5-F1
#
_entry.id   AF-L1LBP5-F1
#
_cell.length_a   1.000
_cell.length_b   1.000
_cell.length_c   1.000
_cell.angle_alpha   90.00
_cell.angle_beta   90.00
_cell.angle_gamma   90.00
#
_symmetry.space_group_name_H-M   'P 1'
#
loop_
_entity.id
_entity.type
_entity.pdbx_description
1 polymer ?
#
loop_
_entity_poly.entity_id
_entity_poly.type
_entity_poly.pdbx_seq_one_letter_code
_entity_poly.pdbx_strand_id
1 'polypeptide(L)'
;MKILVVLWTVSLVRLCSAGCWGKSKTKDDDNGPYGGSKENLRSAPSKPVVPQLTGQPTITTPITLDLAKPDETKVNVYKEEEDGVKFEDYSPKNAFHISSVMDGGVTLWKAEGANEKSTFVQSHTKGSTLITIGIKNGNNYTGKYFEKNADGWKELKRDEFDKKLNEMSKSGSSPNPSTTPS
;
A
#
# COMPACT_ATOMS: atom_id res chain seq x y z
N MET A 1 -6.57 -26.72 17.65
CA MET A 1 -5.32 -25.95 17.67
C MET A 1 -4.80 -25.76 16.24
N LYS A 2 -5.08 -24.60 15.65
CA LYS A 2 -4.40 -24.05 14.47
C LYS A 2 -4.43 -22.54 14.66
N ILE A 3 -3.39 -22.01 15.29
CA ILE A 3 -3.23 -20.56 15.49
C ILE A 3 -2.67 -20.05 14.16
N LEU A 4 -3.54 -19.45 13.35
CA LEU A 4 -3.14 -18.71 12.17
C LEU A 4 -2.42 -17.46 12.67
N VAL A 5 -1.09 -17.47 12.49
CA VAL A 5 -0.23 -16.33 12.74
C VAL A 5 -0.62 -15.24 11.74
N VAL A 6 -1.31 -14.19 12.22
CA VAL A 6 -1.58 -12.98 11.44
C VAL A 6 -0.26 -12.23 11.30
N LEU A 7 0.43 -12.51 10.20
CA LEU A 7 1.61 -11.78 9.77
C LEU A 7 1.18 -10.36 9.41
N TRP A 8 1.44 -9.42 10.31
CA TRP A 8 1.45 -8.00 9.99
C TRP A 8 2.47 -7.77 8.88
N THR A 9 2.01 -7.68 7.64
CA THR A 9 2.86 -7.27 6.52
C THR A 9 3.05 -5.76 6.59
N VAL A 10 3.91 -5.35 7.53
CA VAL A 10 4.65 -4.10 7.39
C VAL A 10 5.32 -4.21 6.03
N SER A 11 4.87 -3.41 5.07
CA SER A 11 5.50 -3.28 3.78
C SER A 11 6.93 -2.78 4.01
N LEU A 12 7.85 -3.75 4.08
CA LEU A 12 9.28 -3.58 3.92
C LEU A 12 9.48 -2.81 2.61
N VAL A 13 9.63 -1.50 2.72
CA VAL A 13 10.27 -0.71 1.67
C VAL A 13 11.62 -1.39 1.45
N ARG A 14 11.76 -1.91 0.24
CA ARG A 14 12.91 -2.63 -0.29
C ARG A 14 14.21 -1.88 -0.03
N LEU A 15 14.85 -2.18 1.09
CA LEU A 15 16.29 -2.04 1.29
C LEU A 15 16.95 -3.32 0.73
N CYS A 16 17.17 -3.31 -0.58
CA CYS A 16 18.11 -4.14 -1.32
C CYS A 16 18.49 -3.29 -2.55
N SER A 17 19.75 -3.03 -2.88
CA SER A 17 20.82 -4.01 -2.91
C SER A 17 22.21 -3.36 -2.84
N ALA A 18 23.08 -4.03 -2.08
CA ALA A 18 24.44 -4.40 -2.45
C ALA A 18 25.43 -3.28 -2.86
N GLY A 19 26.20 -2.82 -1.88
CA GLY A 19 27.54 -2.26 -2.06
C GLY A 19 28.59 -3.07 -1.31
N CYS A 20 28.56 -4.40 -1.41
CA CYS A 20 29.68 -5.25 -0.98
C CYS A 20 30.82 -5.11 -2.00
N TRP A 21 31.67 -4.10 -1.81
CA TRP A 21 32.90 -3.96 -2.57
C TRP A 21 33.96 -4.92 -2.01
N GLY A 22 33.92 -6.18 -2.44
CA GLY A 22 34.97 -7.15 -2.18
C GLY A 22 36.24 -6.78 -2.94
N LYS A 23 37.32 -6.47 -2.22
CA LYS A 23 38.69 -6.57 -2.72
C LYS A 23 39.26 -7.91 -2.28
N SER A 24 39.42 -8.83 -3.22
CA SER A 24 40.26 -10.01 -3.06
C SER A 24 41.14 -10.12 -4.29
N LYS A 25 42.46 -10.14 -4.08
CA LYS A 25 43.50 -10.13 -5.11
C LYS A 25 44.42 -11.32 -4.85
N THR A 26 44.40 -12.30 -5.74
CA THR A 26 45.39 -13.36 -5.97
C THR A 26 45.07 -13.92 -7.36
N LYS A 27 45.83 -13.56 -8.41
CA LYS A 27 47.00 -14.25 -8.97
C LYS A 27 46.71 -15.69 -9.43
N ASP A 28 46.68 -15.80 -10.77
CA ASP A 28 47.39 -16.74 -11.65
C ASP A 28 47.29 -18.24 -11.34
N ASP A 29 46.78 -19.02 -12.31
CA ASP A 29 47.57 -20.01 -13.06
C ASP A 29 46.73 -20.70 -14.15
N ASP A 30 47.35 -20.84 -15.32
CA ASP A 30 46.90 -21.51 -16.55
C ASP A 30 46.65 -23.02 -16.38
N ASN A 31 45.67 -23.57 -17.12
CA ASN A 31 45.82 -24.76 -17.96
C ASN A 31 44.51 -25.08 -18.73
N GLY A 32 44.63 -25.33 -20.05
CA GLY A 32 43.54 -25.74 -20.96
C GLY A 32 43.02 -27.17 -20.73
N PRO A 33 42.38 -27.88 -21.71
CA PRO A 33 42.24 -27.57 -23.13
C PRO A 33 40.80 -27.69 -23.70
N TYR A 34 40.67 -27.20 -24.93
CA TYR A 34 39.53 -27.27 -25.84
C TYR A 34 39.03 -28.71 -26.10
N GLY A 35 37.72 -28.93 -26.02
CA GLY A 35 37.11 -30.18 -26.51
C GLY A 35 35.60 -30.33 -26.23
N GLY A 36 34.80 -30.42 -27.30
CA GLY A 36 33.70 -31.38 -27.34
C GLY A 36 32.25 -30.87 -27.33
N SER A 37 31.71 -30.66 -28.54
CA SER A 37 30.41 -31.14 -29.04
C SER A 37 29.07 -30.85 -28.32
N LYS A 38 28.18 -30.30 -29.15
CA LYS A 38 26.75 -30.63 -29.33
C LYS A 38 25.78 -30.20 -28.22
N GLU A 39 24.94 -29.23 -28.56
CA GLU A 39 23.53 -29.53 -28.87
C GLU A 39 22.80 -28.31 -29.45
N ASN A 40 22.09 -28.57 -30.53
CA ASN A 40 21.33 -27.62 -31.32
C ASN A 40 19.86 -27.79 -30.88
N LEU A 41 19.40 -26.99 -29.92
CA LEU A 41 18.01 -27.00 -29.47
C LEU A 41 17.37 -25.62 -29.73
N ARG A 42 16.82 -25.50 -30.95
CA ARG A 42 15.55 -24.86 -31.29
C ARG A 42 15.12 -23.69 -30.38
N SER A 43 15.67 -22.50 -30.61
CA SER A 43 15.07 -21.26 -30.10
C SER A 43 13.86 -20.90 -30.96
N ALA A 44 12.67 -20.98 -30.39
CA ALA A 44 11.50 -20.25 -30.91
C ALA A 44 11.80 -18.73 -30.80
N PRO A 45 11.38 -17.89 -31.76
CA PRO A 45 11.60 -16.46 -31.64
C PRO A 45 10.81 -15.91 -30.45
N SER A 46 11.53 -15.57 -29.38
CA SER A 46 11.00 -14.73 -28.32
C SER A 46 10.61 -13.38 -28.96
N LYS A 47 9.33 -13.02 -28.83
CA LYS A 47 8.85 -11.66 -29.11
C LYS A 47 9.81 -10.67 -28.43
N PRO A 48 10.16 -9.53 -29.06
CA PRO A 48 11.05 -8.57 -28.44
C PRO A 48 10.40 -8.05 -27.14
N VAL A 49 10.91 -8.52 -26.01
CA VAL A 49 10.72 -7.89 -24.70
C VAL A 49 11.56 -6.62 -24.76
N VAL A 50 10.91 -5.51 -25.04
CA VAL A 50 11.52 -4.18 -24.93
C VAL A 50 11.83 -3.97 -23.44
N PRO A 51 13.09 -3.72 -23.04
CA PRO A 51 13.39 -3.33 -21.68
C PRO A 51 12.79 -1.94 -21.44
N GLN A 52 11.75 -1.84 -20.61
CA GLN A 52 11.25 -0.54 -20.18
C GLN A 52 12.27 0.09 -19.23
N LEU A 53 13.03 1.03 -19.77
CA LEU A 53 13.92 1.92 -19.03
C LEU A 53 13.11 2.81 -18.09
N THR A 54 13.62 2.91 -16.86
CA THR A 54 13.15 3.72 -15.75
C THR A 54 13.21 5.23 -16.07
N GLY A 55 12.08 5.96 -15.93
CA GLY A 55 12.09 7.42 -15.81
C GLY A 55 11.04 8.23 -16.61
N GLN A 56 10.13 7.61 -17.35
CA GLN A 56 9.14 8.38 -18.13
C GLN A 56 7.99 8.89 -17.24
N PRO A 57 7.63 10.19 -17.29
CA PRO A 57 6.44 10.69 -16.59
C PRO A 57 5.21 10.00 -17.19
N THR A 58 4.60 9.11 -16.41
CA THR A 58 3.31 8.52 -16.76
C THR A 58 2.24 9.61 -16.63
N ILE A 59 1.78 10.13 -17.76
CA ILE A 59 0.62 11.02 -17.79
C ILE A 59 -0.59 10.19 -17.37
N THR A 60 -1.22 10.58 -16.27
CA THR A 60 -2.40 9.92 -15.69
C THR A 60 -3.53 10.93 -15.59
N THR A 61 -4.78 10.47 -15.63
CA THR A 61 -5.96 11.34 -15.57
C THR A 61 -6.35 11.60 -14.12
N PRO A 62 -6.56 12.87 -13.71
CA PRO A 62 -7.03 13.19 -12.36
C PRO A 62 -8.47 12.70 -12.17
N ILE A 63 -8.75 12.12 -10.99
CA ILE A 63 -10.10 11.72 -10.59
C ILE A 63 -10.43 12.26 -9.20
N THR A 64 -11.72 12.33 -8.93
CA THR A 64 -12.27 12.48 -7.58
C THR A 64 -12.72 11.10 -7.11
N LEU A 65 -12.23 10.67 -5.95
CA LEU A 65 -12.74 9.49 -5.26
C LEU A 65 -13.88 9.94 -4.32
N ASP A 66 -15.10 9.49 -4.59
CA ASP A 66 -16.22 9.57 -3.65
C ASP A 66 -16.36 8.24 -2.92
N LEU A 67 -16.12 8.25 -1.61
CA LEU A 67 -16.18 7.05 -0.77
C LEU A 67 -17.60 6.49 -0.61
N ALA A 68 -18.62 7.35 -0.74
CA ALA A 68 -20.01 6.90 -0.69
C ALA A 68 -20.42 6.14 -1.97
N LYS A 69 -19.75 6.43 -3.08
CA LYS A 69 -20.03 5.82 -4.39
C LYS A 69 -18.76 5.75 -5.25
N PRO A 70 -17.84 4.82 -4.96
CA PRO A 70 -16.58 4.72 -5.68
C PRO A 70 -16.80 4.31 -7.14
N ASP A 71 -16.08 4.94 -8.07
CA ASP A 71 -16.05 4.55 -9.47
C ASP A 71 -15.01 3.43 -9.69
N GLU A 72 -15.45 2.19 -9.52
CA GLU A 72 -14.61 0.99 -9.65
C GLU A 72 -14.02 0.79 -11.07
N THR A 73 -14.44 1.58 -12.07
CA THR A 73 -13.76 1.59 -13.37
C THR A 73 -12.41 2.31 -13.30
N LYS A 74 -12.21 3.20 -12.31
CA LYS A 74 -11.04 4.07 -12.14
C LYS A 74 -10.21 3.76 -10.89
N VAL A 75 -10.83 3.17 -9.86
CA VAL A 75 -10.15 2.74 -8.63
C VAL A 75 -10.28 1.23 -8.43
N ASN A 76 -9.29 0.63 -7.79
CA ASN A 76 -9.42 -0.69 -7.18
C ASN A 76 -10.00 -0.49 -5.78
N VAL A 77 -10.92 -1.38 -5.40
CA VAL A 77 -11.52 -1.40 -4.07
C VAL A 77 -11.28 -2.77 -3.46
N TYR A 78 -10.69 -2.77 -2.28
CA TYR A 78 -10.51 -3.95 -1.46
C TYR A 78 -11.34 -3.81 -0.20
N LYS A 79 -12.00 -4.89 0.24
CA LYS A 79 -12.88 -4.88 1.41
C LYS A 79 -12.64 -6.12 2.25
N GLU A 80 -12.56 -5.93 3.55
CA GLU A 80 -12.46 -6.99 4.56
C GLU A 80 -13.31 -6.63 5.79
N GLU A 81 -13.65 -7.65 6.57
CA GLU A 81 -14.25 -7.48 7.88
C GLU A 81 -13.64 -8.49 8.85
N GLU A 82 -13.06 -8.00 9.94
CA GLU A 82 -12.45 -8.81 11.01
C GLU A 82 -12.82 -8.23 12.37
N ASP A 83 -13.25 -9.07 13.32
CA ASP A 83 -13.69 -8.64 14.67
C ASP A 83 -14.71 -7.50 14.69
N GLY A 84 -15.58 -7.46 13.68
CA GLY A 84 -16.60 -6.43 13.46
C GLY A 84 -16.04 -5.07 13.03
N VAL A 85 -14.76 -4.98 12.68
CA VAL A 85 -14.14 -3.82 12.03
C VAL A 85 -14.21 -4.03 10.53
N LYS A 86 -14.92 -3.14 9.83
CA LYS A 86 -14.91 -3.09 8.37
C LYS A 86 -13.69 -2.33 7.90
N PHE A 87 -12.90 -2.94 7.04
CA PHE A 87 -11.75 -2.34 6.39
C PHE A 87 -12.01 -2.18 4.90
N GLU A 88 -11.70 -1.01 4.35
CA GLU A 88 -11.73 -0.77 2.92
C GLU A 88 -10.47 -0.03 2.46
N ASP A 89 -9.83 -0.49 1.39
CA ASP A 89 -8.69 0.15 0.74
C ASP A 89 -9.04 0.53 -0.70
N TYR A 90 -8.68 1.76 -1.06
CA TYR A 90 -8.95 2.38 -2.34
C TYR A 90 -7.63 2.80 -2.98
N SER A 91 -7.29 2.26 -4.14
CA SER A 91 -6.10 2.65 -4.89
C SER A 91 -6.43 2.99 -6.35
N PRO A 92 -5.80 4.01 -6.95
CA PRO A 92 -6.07 4.34 -8.35
C PRO A 92 -5.55 3.24 -9.27
N LYS A 93 -6.30 2.95 -10.34
CA LYS A 93 -5.80 2.12 -11.46
C LYS A 93 -4.74 2.89 -12.25
N ASN A 94 -3.86 2.18 -12.96
CA ASN A 94 -2.66 2.73 -13.61
C ASN A 94 -2.87 3.98 -14.49
N ALA A 95 -4.03 4.14 -15.14
CA ALA A 95 -4.35 5.28 -16.01
C ALA A 95 -4.81 6.55 -15.25
N PHE A 96 -5.03 6.45 -13.94
CA PHE A 96 -5.65 7.47 -13.12
C PHE A 96 -4.76 7.84 -11.93
N HIS A 97 -5.03 9.02 -11.35
CA HIS A 97 -4.53 9.39 -10.03
C HIS A 97 -5.62 10.12 -9.25
N ILE A 98 -5.66 9.91 -7.94
CA ILE A 98 -6.64 10.56 -7.07
C ILE A 98 -6.16 11.98 -6.78
N SER A 99 -6.93 12.98 -7.24
CA SER A 99 -6.66 14.41 -7.05
C SER A 99 -7.58 15.05 -6.00
N SER A 100 -8.65 14.36 -5.62
CA SER A 100 -9.54 14.76 -4.54
C SER A 100 -10.22 13.54 -3.95
N VAL A 101 -10.50 13.60 -2.64
CA VAL A 101 -11.23 12.60 -1.88
C VAL A 101 -12.41 13.29 -1.20
N MET A 102 -13.59 12.70 -1.35
CA MET A 102 -14.82 13.14 -0.71
C MET A 102 -15.64 11.96 -0.22
N ASP A 103 -16.60 12.25 0.64
CA ASP A 103 -17.59 11.28 1.11
C ASP A 103 -18.99 11.91 1.01
N GLY A 104 -19.80 11.45 0.07
CA GLY A 104 -21.19 11.88 -0.07
C GLY A 104 -21.32 13.39 -0.30
N GLY A 105 -20.39 13.98 -1.05
CA GLY A 105 -20.32 15.42 -1.33
C GLY A 105 -19.50 16.25 -0.34
N VAL A 106 -19.09 15.71 0.81
CA VAL A 106 -18.17 16.40 1.74
C VAL A 106 -16.73 16.19 1.29
N THR A 107 -16.03 17.26 0.92
CA THR A 107 -14.62 17.17 0.52
C THR A 107 -13.73 17.01 1.74
N LEU A 108 -12.97 15.91 1.79
CA LEU A 108 -12.00 15.64 2.86
C LEU A 108 -10.61 16.14 2.49
N TRP A 109 -10.25 15.98 1.22
CA TRP A 109 -8.96 16.40 0.72
C TRP A 109 -9.01 16.73 -0.78
N LYS A 110 -8.16 17.67 -1.20
CA LYS A 110 -7.95 18.05 -2.58
C LYS A 110 -6.48 18.43 -2.77
N ALA A 111 -5.88 17.96 -3.85
CA ALA A 111 -4.53 18.33 -4.22
C ALA A 111 -4.42 19.84 -4.50
N GLU A 112 -3.34 20.46 -4.02
CA GLU A 112 -3.06 21.88 -4.23
C GLU A 112 -2.18 22.12 -5.47
N GLY A 113 -1.45 21.09 -5.93
CA GLY A 113 -0.54 21.19 -7.08
C GLY A 113 -0.50 19.95 -7.96
N ALA A 114 0.01 20.10 -9.18
CA ALA A 114 0.05 19.04 -10.20
C ALA A 114 0.90 17.80 -9.81
N ASN A 115 1.83 17.96 -8.87
CA ASN A 115 2.68 16.89 -8.37
C ASN A 115 2.12 16.19 -7.13
N GLU A 116 1.01 16.69 -6.58
CA GLU A 116 0.37 16.17 -5.40
C GLU A 116 -0.79 15.25 -5.79
N LYS A 117 -0.78 14.02 -5.27
CA LYS A 117 -1.82 13.02 -5.53
C LYS A 117 -1.95 12.07 -4.36
N SER A 118 -3.16 11.55 -4.15
CA SER A 118 -3.35 10.44 -3.23
C SER A 118 -2.97 9.13 -3.92
N THR A 119 -2.17 8.31 -3.23
CA THR A 119 -1.76 6.97 -3.68
C THR A 119 -2.68 5.88 -3.18
N PHE A 120 -3.35 6.12 -2.05
CA PHE A 120 -4.37 5.25 -1.48
C PHE A 120 -5.26 6.03 -0.51
N VAL A 121 -6.45 5.50 -0.26
CA VAL A 121 -7.32 5.87 0.86
C VAL A 121 -7.72 4.61 1.59
N GLN A 122 -7.64 4.60 2.91
CA GLN A 122 -8.04 3.47 3.75
C GLN A 122 -9.08 3.91 4.76
N SER A 123 -10.09 3.08 4.99
CA SER A 123 -11.10 3.31 6.01
C SER A 123 -11.22 2.12 6.97
N HIS A 124 -11.43 2.42 8.25
CA HIS A 124 -11.74 1.46 9.30
C HIS A 124 -13.04 1.90 9.98
N THR A 125 -14.04 1.02 10.01
CA THR A 125 -15.36 1.37 10.55
C THR A 125 -15.81 0.38 11.60
N LYS A 126 -16.07 0.89 12.81
CA LYS A 126 -16.74 0.20 13.92
C LYS A 126 -17.27 1.25 14.90
N GLY A 127 -18.57 1.54 14.83
CA GLY A 127 -19.19 2.64 15.58
C GLY A 127 -18.89 4.03 14.99
N SER A 128 -17.62 4.37 14.82
CA SER A 128 -17.13 5.51 14.03
C SER A 128 -16.33 5.04 12.82
N THR A 129 -16.05 5.95 11.87
CA THR A 129 -15.18 5.69 10.72
C THR A 129 -13.89 6.49 10.84
N LEU A 130 -12.75 5.82 10.73
CA LEU A 130 -11.42 6.44 10.67
C LEU A 130 -10.86 6.31 9.27
N ILE A 131 -10.31 7.38 8.72
CA ILE A 131 -9.73 7.40 7.36
C ILE A 131 -8.28 7.86 7.37
N THR A 132 -7.45 7.17 6.59
CA THR A 132 -6.12 7.62 6.18
C THR A 132 -6.14 7.95 4.69
N ILE A 133 -5.64 9.13 4.33
CA ILE A 133 -5.35 9.51 2.93
C ILE A 133 -3.83 9.57 2.78
N GLY A 134 -3.25 8.63 2.05
CA GLY A 134 -1.83 8.62 1.73
C GLY A 134 -1.54 9.55 0.56
N ILE A 135 -0.73 10.58 0.77
CA ILE A 135 -0.45 11.65 -0.19
C ILE A 135 1.01 11.59 -0.62
N LYS A 136 1.23 11.65 -1.92
CA LYS A 136 2.56 11.81 -2.53
C LYS A 136 2.64 13.19 -3.17
N ASN A 137 3.65 13.96 -2.79
CA ASN A 137 4.00 15.23 -3.42
C ASN A 137 5.47 15.20 -3.85
N GLY A 138 5.70 14.92 -5.14
CA GLY A 138 7.04 14.65 -5.66
C GLY A 138 7.68 13.43 -4.98
N ASN A 139 8.76 13.66 -4.22
CA ASN A 139 9.45 12.63 -3.44
C ASN A 139 8.97 12.50 -1.99
N ASN A 140 8.11 13.42 -1.53
CA ASN A 140 7.61 13.44 -0.17
C ASN A 140 6.33 12.60 -0.07
N TYR A 141 6.20 11.86 1.03
CA TYR A 141 5.01 11.12 1.39
C TYR A 141 4.48 11.61 2.74
N THR A 142 3.21 11.95 2.78
CA THR A 142 2.51 12.39 3.99
C THR A 142 1.17 11.68 4.11
N GLY A 143 0.55 11.78 5.28
CA GLY A 143 -0.78 11.24 5.53
C GLY A 143 -1.68 12.31 6.13
N LYS A 144 -2.95 12.31 5.73
CA LYS A 144 -4.03 13.01 6.42
C LYS A 144 -4.96 12.00 7.07
N TYR A 145 -5.50 12.37 8.23
CA TYR A 145 -6.25 11.47 9.09
C TYR A 145 -7.59 12.11 9.45
N PHE A 146 -8.66 11.35 9.36
CA PHE A 146 -10.00 11.87 9.64
C PHE A 146 -10.80 10.88 10.47
N GLU A 147 -11.73 11.42 11.25
CA GLU A 147 -12.79 10.65 11.92
C GLU A 147 -14.15 11.18 11.46
N LYS A 148 -15.07 10.25 11.15
CA LYS A 148 -16.50 10.52 11.02
C LYS A 148 -17.22 9.96 12.23
N ASN A 149 -17.95 10.82 12.91
CA ASN A 149 -18.85 10.47 13.99
C ASN A 149 -20.21 11.16 13.80
N ALA A 150 -21.05 11.23 14.85
CA ALA A 150 -22.36 11.88 14.79
C ALA A 150 -22.29 13.37 14.41
N ASP A 151 -21.19 14.06 14.73
CA ASP A 151 -20.97 15.47 14.43
C ASP A 151 -20.43 15.71 13.02
N GLY A 152 -20.18 14.64 12.26
CA GLY A 152 -19.62 14.68 10.91
C GLY A 152 -18.11 14.41 10.89
N TRP A 153 -17.44 14.98 9.89
CA TRP A 153 -16.01 14.75 9.62
C TRP A 153 -15.13 15.72 10.40
N LYS A 154 -14.07 15.19 11.02
CA LYS A 154 -13.03 15.95 11.72
C LYS A 154 -11.64 15.47 11.30
N GLU A 155 -10.74 16.40 10.95
CA GLU A 155 -9.32 16.09 10.74
C GLU A 155 -8.63 15.84 12.10
N LEU A 156 -7.79 14.80 12.15
CA LEU A 156 -7.04 14.38 13.32
C LEU A 156 -5.54 14.53 13.11
N LYS A 157 -4.82 14.69 14.21
CA LYS A 157 -3.38 14.43 14.24
C LYS A 157 -3.12 12.92 14.19
N ARG A 158 -1.95 12.53 13.70
CA ARG A 158 -1.53 11.12 13.63
C ARG A 158 -1.69 10.39 14.97
N ASP A 159 -1.17 10.96 16.05
CA ASP A 159 -1.21 10.30 17.36
C ASP A 159 -2.65 10.07 17.87
N GLU A 160 -3.56 11.01 17.58
CA GLU A 160 -4.98 10.87 17.91
C GLU A 160 -5.66 9.76 17.08
N PHE A 161 -5.31 9.68 15.79
CA PHE A 161 -5.78 8.63 14.90
C PHE A 161 -5.28 7.25 15.33
N ASP A 162 -3.98 7.10 15.58
CA ASP A 162 -3.36 5.82 15.97
C ASP A 162 -3.96 5.30 17.29
N LYS A 163 -4.21 6.21 18.24
CA LYS A 163 -4.90 5.88 19.50
C LYS A 163 -6.30 5.32 19.23
N LYS A 164 -7.12 6.02 18.43
CA LYS A 164 -8.49 5.60 18.11
C LYS A 164 -8.54 4.29 17.33
N LEU A 165 -7.62 4.09 16.38
CA LEU A 165 -7.53 2.85 15.61
C LEU A 165 -7.20 1.64 16.49
N ASN A 166 -6.29 1.81 17.45
CA ASN A 166 -5.95 0.78 18.44
C ASN A 166 -7.10 0.49 19.42
N GLU A 167 -7.88 1.50 19.79
CA GLU A 167 -9.09 1.30 20.60
C GLU A 167 -10.17 0.54 19.81
N MET A 168 -10.29 0.82 18.51
CA MET A 168 -11.23 0.15 17.61
C MET A 168 -10.98 -1.37 17.51
N SER A 169 -9.71 -1.78 17.34
CA SER A 169 -9.35 -3.20 17.24
C SER A 169 -9.53 -3.95 18.58
N LYS A 170 -9.22 -3.31 19.71
CA LYS A 170 -9.37 -3.94 21.04
C LYS A 170 -10.81 -4.20 21.45
N SER A 171 -11.76 -3.41 20.98
CA SER A 171 -13.18 -3.55 21.32
C SER A 171 -13.83 -4.86 20.83
N GLY A 172 -13.15 -5.67 20.01
CA GLY A 172 -13.57 -7.03 19.64
C GLY A 172 -13.07 -8.14 20.58
N SER A 173 -12.01 -7.87 21.36
CA SER A 173 -11.48 -8.81 22.35
C SER A 173 -12.20 -8.59 23.68
N SER A 174 -13.35 -9.24 23.87
CA SER A 174 -13.99 -9.29 25.18
C SER A 174 -13.00 -9.81 26.23
N PRO A 175 -12.83 -9.14 27.40
CA PRO A 175 -12.03 -9.70 28.47
C PRO A 175 -12.72 -10.97 28.96
N ASN A 176 -12.09 -12.12 28.74
CA ASN A 176 -12.55 -13.38 29.29
C ASN A 176 -12.62 -13.25 30.82
N PRO A 177 -13.80 -13.37 31.47
CA PRO A 177 -13.87 -13.37 32.93
C PRO A 177 -13.47 -14.76 33.43
N SER A 178 -12.18 -15.07 33.43
CA SER A 178 -11.68 -16.31 34.02
C SER A 178 -11.42 -16.13 35.52
N THR A 179 -12.49 -16.40 36.26
CA THR A 179 -12.57 -17.32 37.41
C THR A 179 -11.74 -17.00 38.66
N THR A 180 -12.44 -16.45 39.67
CA THR A 180 -12.16 -16.71 41.08
C THR A 180 -12.49 -18.16 41.43
N PRO A 181 -11.63 -18.86 42.20
CA PRO A 181 -12.13 -19.78 43.21
C PRO A 181 -11.70 -19.35 44.62
N SER A 182 -12.61 -19.64 45.55
CA SER A 182 -12.53 -19.49 47.01
C SER A 182 -11.34 -20.16 47.66
#